data_AF-A0A9X4CME0-F1
#
_entry.id   AF-A0A9X4CME0-F1
#
_cell.length_a   1.000
_cell.length_b   1.000
_cell.length_c   1.000
_cell.angle_alpha   90.00
_cell.angle_beta   90.00
_cell.angle_gamma   90.00
#
_symmetry.space_group_name_H-M   'P 1'
#
loop_
_entity.id
_entity.type
_entity.pdbx_description
1 polymer ?
#
loop_
_entity_poly.entity_id
_entity_poly.type
_entity_poly.pdbx_seq_one_letter_code
_entity_poly.pdbx_strand_id
1 'polypeptide(L)' 'MAIRKADHFTASIFLGRGKYRIEKRSTVIAAMQAAREIESDPAAFTRRAIIYAIAPDGHATLLTAAVIAKLLSPWS' A
#
# COMPACT_ATOMS: atom_id res chain seq x y z
N MET A 1 1.23 15.07 6.56
CA MET A 1 2.62 15.55 6.72
C MET A 1 3.63 14.43 7.02
N ALA A 2 3.25 13.29 7.62
CA ALA A 2 4.13 12.12 7.78
C ALA A 2 4.30 11.27 6.49
N ILE A 3 3.22 11.08 5.72
CA ILE A 3 3.25 10.21 4.52
C ILE A 3 4.12 10.76 3.38
N ARG A 4 4.26 12.10 3.26
CA ARG A 4 5.18 12.72 2.30
C ARG A 4 6.66 12.46 2.64
N LYS A 5 6.95 12.04 3.87
CA LYS A 5 8.29 11.68 4.38
C LYS A 5 8.48 10.16 4.47
N ALA A 6 7.59 9.37 3.88
CA ALA A 6 7.75 7.92 3.87
C ALA A 6 9.05 7.54 3.14
N ASP A 7 9.81 6.62 3.72
CA ASP A 7 10.96 5.99 3.05
C ASP A 7 10.48 5.16 1.87
N HIS A 8 9.39 4.41 2.07
CA HIS A 8 8.77 3.60 1.04
C HIS A 8 7.29 3.35 1.31
N PHE A 9 6.64 2.75 0.34
CA PHE A 9 5.27 2.29 0.40
C PHE A 9 5.25 0.77 0.23
N THR A 10 4.24 0.12 0.79
CA THR A 10 4.04 -1.32 0.60
C THR A 10 2.60 -1.59 0.20
N ALA A 11 2.40 -2.45 -0.79
CA ALA A 11 1.13 -3.13 -0.99
C ALA A 11 1.22 -4.51 -0.35
N SER A 12 0.23 -4.88 0.46
CA SER A 12 0.26 -6.14 1.21
C SER A 12 -1.09 -6.82 1.20
N ILE A 13 -1.11 -8.15 1.15
CA ILE A 13 -2.33 -8.92 1.29
C ILE A 13 -2.07 -10.16 2.14
N PHE A 14 -3.06 -10.53 2.95
CA PHE A 14 -3.08 -11.78 3.67
C PHE A 14 -3.79 -12.85 2.85
N LEU A 15 -3.09 -13.93 2.49
CA LEU A 15 -3.58 -15.01 1.62
C LEU A 15 -4.07 -16.24 2.41
N GLY A 16 -4.22 -16.13 3.73
CA GLY A 16 -4.57 -17.24 4.62
C GLY A 16 -3.39 -17.70 5.47
N ARG A 17 -3.53 -18.87 6.12
CA ARG A 17 -2.65 -19.32 7.22
C ARG A 17 -1.15 -19.13 6.94
N GLY A 18 -0.56 -18.11 7.58
CA GLY A 18 0.86 -17.77 7.48
C GLY A 18 1.34 -17.24 6.12
N LYS A 19 0.44 -17.08 5.14
CA LYS A 19 0.78 -16.64 3.79
C LYS A 19 0.42 -15.17 3.63
N TYR A 20 1.42 -14.38 3.32
CA TYR A 20 1.25 -12.99 2.95
C TYR A 20 2.09 -12.70 1.71
N ARG A 21 1.65 -11.71 0.94
CA ARG A 21 2.45 -11.09 -0.11
C ARG A 21 2.64 -9.63 0.25
N ILE A 22 3.88 -9.15 0.15
CA ILE A 22 4.24 -7.76 0.41
C ILE A 22 5.12 -7.29 -0.74
N GLU A 23 4.73 -6.18 -1.35
CA GLU A 23 5.42 -5.54 -2.46
C GLU A 23 5.88 -4.15 -2.01
N LYS A 24 7.19 -3.97 -1.82
CA LYS A 24 7.80 -2.66 -1.51
C LYS A 24 7.92 -1.83 -2.79
N ARG A 25 7.54 -0.56 -2.72
CA ARG A 25 7.57 0.41 -3.83
C ARG A 25 8.00 1.79 -3.32
N SER A 26 8.63 2.58 -4.17
CA SER A 26 9.13 3.92 -3.82
C SER A 26 8.06 5.01 -3.85
N THR A 27 6.91 4.78 -4.49
CA THR A 27 5.84 5.77 -4.61
C THR A 27 4.47 5.18 -4.27
N VAL A 28 3.54 6.04 -3.84
CA VAL A 28 2.15 5.64 -3.59
C VAL A 28 1.46 5.10 -4.84
N ILE A 29 1.75 5.68 -6.02
CA ILE A 29 1.18 5.23 -7.29
C ILE A 29 1.68 3.82 -7.64
N ALA A 30 2.97 3.55 -7.48
CA ALA A 30 3.53 2.23 -7.73
C ALA A 30 3.00 1.19 -6.72
N ALA A 31 2.76 1.59 -5.47
CA ALA A 31 2.11 0.72 -4.50
C ALA A 31 0.63 0.44 -4.86
N MET A 32 -0.10 1.42 -5.42
CA MET A 32 -1.45 1.19 -5.94
C MET A 32 -1.46 0.22 -7.14
N GLN A 33 -0.48 0.31 -8.03
CA GLN A 33 -0.32 -0.64 -9.14
C GLN A 33 -0.05 -2.05 -8.60
N ALA A 34 0.91 -2.19 -7.68
CA ALA A 34 1.21 -3.46 -7.03
C ALA A 34 -0.01 -4.04 -6.29
N ALA A 35 -0.81 -3.20 -5.64
CA ALA A 35 -2.06 -3.64 -5.01
C ALA A 35 -3.04 -4.25 -6.03
N ARG A 36 -3.19 -3.64 -7.21
CA ARG A 36 -4.02 -4.18 -8.29
C ARG A 36 -3.46 -5.49 -8.87
N GLU A 37 -2.15 -5.56 -9.05
CA GLU A 37 -1.47 -6.79 -9.50
C GLU A 37 -1.69 -7.94 -8.52
N ILE A 38 -1.53 -7.67 -7.23
CA ILE A 38 -1.81 -8.65 -6.16
C ILE A 38 -3.28 -9.07 -6.19
N GLU A 39 -4.21 -8.13 -6.30
CA GLU A 39 -5.66 -8.42 -6.35
C GLU A 39 -6.08 -9.18 -7.61
N SER A 40 -5.29 -9.13 -8.68
CA SER A 40 -5.53 -9.91 -9.90
C SER A 40 -5.06 -11.37 -9.80
N ASP A 41 -4.30 -11.71 -8.76
CA ASP A 41 -3.84 -13.07 -8.49
C ASP A 41 -5.05 -13.95 -8.08
N PRO A 42 -5.29 -15.09 -8.75
CA PRO A 42 -6.36 -16.02 -8.35
C PRO A 42 -6.29 -16.45 -6.88
N ALA A 43 -5.09 -16.49 -6.28
CA ALA A 43 -4.89 -16.81 -4.87
C ALA A 43 -5.37 -15.70 -3.91
N ALA A 44 -5.55 -14.46 -4.39
CA ALA A 44 -6.11 -13.37 -3.60
C ALA A 44 -7.62 -13.55 -3.34
N PHE A 45 -8.32 -14.31 -4.20
CA PHE A 45 -9.79 -14.47 -4.15
C PHE A 45 -10.51 -13.10 -4.06
N THR A 46 -11.44 -12.91 -3.11
CA THR A 46 -12.20 -11.66 -2.90
C THR A 46 -11.48 -10.65 -1.99
N ARG A 47 -10.21 -10.89 -1.65
CA ARG A 47 -9.48 -10.06 -0.68
C ARG A 47 -8.93 -8.81 -1.36
N ARG A 48 -8.81 -7.74 -0.58
CA ARG A 48 -8.23 -6.47 -1.00
C ARG A 48 -6.83 -6.33 -0.45
N ALA A 49 -5.93 -5.82 -1.28
CA ALA A 49 -4.60 -5.44 -0.83
C ALA A 49 -4.68 -4.13 -0.04
N ILE A 50 -3.85 -4.04 1.00
CA ILE A 50 -3.73 -2.89 1.89
C ILE A 50 -2.43 -2.17 1.57
N ILE A 51 -2.51 -0.83 1.49
CA ILE A 51 -1.35 0.02 1.22
C ILE A 51 -0.89 0.70 2.51
N TYR A 52 0.40 0.62 2.80
CA TYR A 52 1.03 1.35 3.90
C TYR A 52 2.09 2.31 3.38
N ALA A 53 2.26 3.43 4.08
CA ALA A 53 3.45 4.26 4.02
C ALA A 53 4.34 3.92 5.21
N ILE A 54 5.62 3.64 4.96
CA ILE A 54 6.59 3.24 5.98
C ILE A 54 7.58 4.39 6.17
N ALA A 55 7.68 4.89 7.39
CA ALA A 55 8.67 5.90 7.76
C ALA A 55 10.09 5.29 7.91
N PRO A 56 11.17 6.09 7.85
CA PRO A 56 12.54 5.58 8.01
C PRO A 56 12.81 4.84 9.32
N ASP A 57 12.05 5.17 10.38
CA ASP A 57 12.12 4.53 11.69
C ASP A 57 11.25 3.25 11.80
N GLY A 58 10.61 2.84 10.70
CA GLY A 58 9.81 1.63 10.61
C GLY A 58 8.34 1.80 10.96
N HIS A 59 7.87 2.99 11.37
CA HIS A 59 6.46 3.21 11.64
C HIS A 59 5.62 3.07 10.36
N ALA A 60 4.61 2.20 10.40
CA ALA A 60 3.68 1.97 9.30
C ALA A 60 2.40 2.79 9.48
N THR A 61 2.02 3.56 8.46
CA THR A 61 0.74 4.26 8.39
C THR A 61 -0.14 3.64 7.32
N LEU A 62 -1.32 3.18 7.70
CA LEU A 62 -2.33 2.67 6.77
C LEU A 62 -2.83 3.79 5.86
N LEU A 63 -2.77 3.58 4.54
CA LEU A 63 -3.30 4.50 3.54
C LEU A 63 -4.69 4.06 3.09
N THR A 64 -5.71 4.76 3.57
CA THR A 64 -7.08 4.59 3.08
C THR A 64 -7.27 5.26 1.71
N ALA A 65 -8.35 4.92 0.99
CA ALA A 65 -8.67 5.56 -0.28
C ALA A 65 -8.77 7.09 -0.17
N ALA A 66 -9.35 7.61 0.92
CA ALA A 66 -9.44 9.05 1.16
C ALA A 66 -8.06 9.70 1.38
N VAL A 67 -7.17 9.03 2.11
CA VAL A 67 -5.80 9.52 2.32
C VAL A 67 -5.01 9.50 1.01
N ILE A 68 -5.14 8.45 0.20
CA ILE A 68 -4.52 8.36 -1.13
C ILE A 68 -5.04 9.49 -2.03
N ALA A 69 -6.35 9.71 -2.09
CA ALA A 69 -6.94 10.79 -2.87
C ALA A 69 -6.37 12.17 -2.47
N LYS A 70 -6.19 12.41 -1.17
CA LYS A 70 -5.56 13.64 -0.66
C LYS A 70 -4.09 13.75 -1.05
N LEU A 71 -3.34 12.65 -1.11
CA LEU A 71 -1.93 12.66 -1.54
C LEU A 71 -1.76 12.93 -3.04
N LEU A 72 -2.75 12.52 -3.85
CA LEU A 72 -2.73 12.70 -5.30
C LEU A 72 -3.32 14.05 -5.74
N SER A 73 -3.98 14.78 -4.84
CA SER A 73 -4.56 16.08 -5.13
C SER A 73 -3.48 17.18 -5.07
N PRO A 74 -3.26 17.95 -6.16
CA PRO A 74 -2.22 18.97 -6.23
C PRO A 74 -2.45 20.19 -5.33
N TRP A 75 -3.63 20.31 -4.70
CA TRP A 75 -4.05 21.48 -3.91
C TRP A 75 -4.29 21.17 -2.42
N SER A 76 -3.78 20.04 -1.90
CA SER A 76 -4.01 19.53 -0.53
C SER A 76 -2.84 19.72 0.44
#